data_AF-A0A849QLQ8-F1
#
_entry.id   AF-A0A849QLQ8-F1
#
_cell.length_a   1.000
_cell.length_b   1.000
_cell.length_c   1.000
_cell.angle_alpha   90.00
_cell.angle_beta   90.00
_cell.angle_gamma   90.00
#
_symmetry.space_group_name_H-M   'P 1'
#
loop_
_entity.id
_entity.type
_entity.pdbx_description
1 polymer ?
#
loop_
_entity_poly.entity_id
_entity_poly.type
_entity_poly.pdbx_seq_one_letter_code
_entity_poly.pdbx_strand_id
1 'polypeptide(L)'
;MLYALRPYSLNKALLKRKFGCNEVSATLRDGRLIIYPPTLDLKKIVTSELDKTIAFIPYCAKPFEDFECPANDPDYGRKNQKCIKVSGGECNVPCSVGKMVDVLLDHGYKKDQIFIIDSDSNLFPWLIKKKEEGYKYVIPGVACYYGIGYALDFIGDKLGYRGCIVLLEDYIPGDTKHGVCRSISDYMYMEKIDKGKRTKIDDKSVRLIEKILDGEYP
;
A
#
# COMPACT_ATOMS: atom_id res chain seq x y z
N MET A 1 18.23 1.30 6.97
CA MET A 1 19.16 1.17 5.82
C MET A 1 19.69 -0.26 5.63
N LEU A 2 20.09 -1.01 6.68
CA LEU A 2 20.61 -2.40 6.55
C LEU A 2 19.57 -3.46 6.13
N TYR A 3 18.28 -3.28 6.44
CA TYR A 3 17.22 -4.27 6.15
C TYR A 3 16.80 -4.31 4.68
N ALA A 4 17.06 -3.24 3.94
CA ALA A 4 16.67 -3.12 2.55
C ALA A 4 17.50 -4.10 1.68
N LEU A 5 18.74 -4.43 2.07
CA LEU A 5 19.72 -5.17 1.27
C LEU A 5 19.47 -6.67 1.08
N ARG A 6 18.31 -7.21 1.48
CA ARG A 6 18.08 -8.66 1.55
C ARG A 6 17.21 -9.17 0.39
N PRO A 7 17.47 -10.38 -0.14
CA PRO A 7 16.75 -10.93 -1.29
C PRO A 7 15.27 -11.19 -0.99
N TYR A 8 14.44 -11.23 -2.04
CA TYR A 8 12.97 -11.37 -1.97
C TYR A 8 12.48 -12.47 -1.01
N SER A 9 13.02 -13.68 -1.16
CA SER A 9 12.69 -14.84 -0.33
C SER A 9 13.04 -14.62 1.14
N LEU A 10 14.10 -13.87 1.39
CA LEU A 10 14.58 -13.57 2.73
C LEU A 10 13.79 -12.42 3.37
N ASN A 11 13.28 -11.47 2.60
CA ASN A 11 12.32 -10.46 3.09
C ASN A 11 11.00 -11.11 3.52
N LYS A 12 10.47 -12.04 2.71
CA LYS A 12 9.32 -12.87 3.10
C LYS A 12 9.59 -13.65 4.39
N ALA A 13 10.76 -14.30 4.50
CA ALA A 13 11.13 -15.04 5.70
C ALA A 13 11.33 -14.14 6.93
N LEU A 14 11.87 -12.93 6.75
CA LEU A 14 12.04 -11.95 7.82
C LEU A 14 10.71 -11.39 8.31
N LEU A 15 9.80 -11.03 7.40
CA LEU A 15 8.44 -10.62 7.76
C LEU A 15 7.76 -11.76 8.54
N LYS A 16 7.82 -13.00 8.04
CA LYS A 16 7.31 -14.18 8.76
C LYS A 16 7.93 -14.36 10.15
N ARG A 17 9.24 -14.17 10.29
CA ARG A 17 9.95 -14.27 11.58
C ARG A 17 9.55 -13.14 12.54
N LYS A 18 9.38 -11.93 12.03
CA LYS A 18 9.07 -10.72 12.82
C LYS A 18 7.63 -10.72 13.36
N PHE A 19 6.69 -11.28 12.60
CA PHE A 19 5.28 -11.36 13.00
C PHE A 19 4.92 -12.65 13.75
N GLY A 20 5.90 -13.49 14.12
CA GLY A 20 5.75 -14.56 15.12
C GLY A 20 4.72 -15.64 14.79
N CYS A 21 4.81 -16.27 13.62
CA CYS A 21 3.68 -17.04 13.08
C CYS A 21 3.80 -18.56 13.27
N ASN A 22 3.25 -19.10 14.36
CA ASN A 22 2.68 -20.46 14.34
C ASN A 22 1.16 -20.42 14.07
N GLU A 23 0.44 -19.37 14.48
CA GLU A 23 -1.02 -19.24 14.30
C GLU A 23 -1.44 -18.36 13.09
N VAL A 24 -0.61 -17.42 12.64
CA VAL A 24 -0.86 -16.60 11.42
C VAL A 24 -0.63 -17.40 10.11
N SER A 25 -0.53 -18.73 10.20
CA SER A 25 -0.09 -19.60 9.10
C SER A 25 -1.12 -19.77 7.98
N ALA A 26 -2.40 -19.43 8.21
CA ALA A 26 -3.46 -19.47 7.20
C ALA A 26 -3.60 -18.14 6.43
N THR A 27 -3.56 -17.00 7.11
CA THR A 27 -3.69 -15.67 6.47
C THR A 27 -2.40 -15.22 5.76
N LEU A 28 -1.23 -15.65 6.22
CA LEU A 28 0.05 -15.51 5.50
C LEU A 28 0.30 -16.60 4.44
N ARG A 29 -0.58 -17.60 4.31
CA ARG A 29 -0.40 -18.70 3.32
C ARG A 29 -0.46 -18.18 1.89
N ASP A 30 -1.26 -17.14 1.63
CA ASP A 30 -1.29 -16.41 0.35
C ASP A 30 -0.34 -15.20 0.32
N GLY A 31 0.27 -14.84 1.45
CA GLY A 31 1.38 -13.88 1.54
C GLY A 31 1.03 -12.42 1.26
N ARG A 32 -0.25 -12.04 1.15
CA ARG A 32 -0.66 -10.69 0.70
C ARG A 32 -1.22 -9.78 1.80
N LEU A 33 -1.32 -10.23 3.06
CA LEU A 33 -1.85 -9.45 4.18
C LEU A 33 -0.95 -9.56 5.40
N ILE A 34 -0.65 -8.42 6.01
CA ILE A 34 0.02 -8.32 7.32
C ILE A 34 -0.97 -7.64 8.27
N ILE A 35 -1.16 -8.21 9.46
CA ILE A 35 -1.99 -7.63 10.53
C ILE A 35 -1.08 -7.36 11.72
N TYR A 36 -1.16 -6.16 12.29
CA TYR A 36 -0.37 -5.77 13.45
C TYR A 36 -1.19 -4.98 14.48
N PRO A 37 -1.19 -5.39 15.76
CA PRO A 37 -0.65 -6.66 16.26
C PRO A 37 -1.42 -7.86 15.68
N PRO A 38 -0.87 -9.10 15.72
CA PRO A 38 -1.56 -10.28 15.20
C PRO A 38 -2.92 -10.57 15.86
N THR A 39 -3.13 -10.10 17.08
CA THR A 39 -4.37 -10.24 17.86
C THR A 39 -5.41 -9.16 17.55
N LEU A 40 -5.16 -8.30 16.57
CA LEU A 40 -6.05 -7.20 16.25
C LEU A 40 -7.35 -7.71 15.61
N ASP A 41 -8.48 -7.29 16.18
CA ASP A 41 -9.81 -7.52 15.61
C ASP A 41 -10.09 -6.47 14.53
N LEU A 42 -9.68 -6.75 13.29
CA LEU A 42 -9.94 -5.84 12.16
C LEU A 42 -11.43 -5.71 11.88
N LYS A 43 -12.22 -6.77 12.06
CA LYS A 43 -13.67 -6.75 11.82
C LYS A 43 -14.35 -5.71 12.70
N LYS A 44 -14.00 -5.67 13.98
CA LYS A 44 -14.49 -4.61 14.88
C LYS A 44 -14.09 -3.21 14.40
N ILE A 45 -12.87 -3.04 13.92
CA ILE A 45 -12.39 -1.72 13.49
C ILE A 45 -13.14 -1.25 12.24
N VAL A 46 -13.26 -2.08 11.20
CA VAL A 46 -13.95 -1.68 9.96
C VAL A 46 -15.44 -1.45 10.16
N THR A 47 -16.07 -2.12 11.12
CA THR A 47 -17.50 -1.96 11.41
C THR A 47 -17.83 -0.81 12.36
N SER A 48 -16.92 -0.43 13.26
CA SER A 48 -17.25 0.49 14.37
C SER A 48 -16.24 1.62 14.64
N GLU A 49 -15.08 1.60 14.00
CA GLU A 49 -14.03 2.61 14.20
C GLU A 49 -13.38 3.06 12.89
N LEU A 50 -14.11 2.99 11.78
CA LEU A 50 -13.63 3.40 10.45
C LEU A 50 -13.27 4.89 10.39
N ASP A 51 -13.90 5.73 11.22
CA ASP A 51 -13.56 7.14 11.38
C ASP A 51 -12.15 7.36 11.96
N LYS A 52 -11.55 6.33 12.55
CA LYS A 52 -10.20 6.37 13.16
C LYS A 52 -9.15 5.69 12.29
N THR A 53 -9.51 5.26 11.09
CA THR A 53 -8.59 4.62 10.14
C THR A 53 -8.06 5.61 9.12
N ILE A 54 -6.86 5.32 8.64
CA ILE A 54 -6.28 5.95 7.46
C ILE A 54 -5.81 4.87 6.50
N ALA A 55 -5.81 5.19 5.21
CA ALA A 55 -5.35 4.33 4.15
C ALA A 55 -4.20 5.02 3.39
N PHE A 56 -3.22 4.23 2.98
CA PHE A 56 -2.21 4.72 2.03
C PHE A 56 -2.02 3.73 0.88
N ILE A 57 -1.91 4.27 -0.34
CA ILE A 57 -1.84 3.49 -1.57
C ILE A 57 -0.58 3.91 -2.34
N PRO A 58 0.28 2.99 -2.78
CA PRO A 58 1.45 3.33 -3.56
C PRO A 58 1.05 3.74 -4.96
N TYR A 59 1.76 4.70 -5.51
CA TYR A 59 1.55 5.13 -6.89
C TYR A 59 1.89 4.00 -7.88
N CYS A 60 0.89 3.55 -8.66
CA CYS A 60 1.10 2.68 -9.82
C CYS A 60 1.63 3.52 -10.99
N ALA A 61 2.65 3.02 -11.69
CA ALA A 61 3.33 3.75 -12.76
C ALA A 61 2.39 4.27 -13.87
N LYS A 62 2.85 5.39 -14.47
CA LYS A 62 2.40 6.09 -15.68
C LYS A 62 1.46 5.29 -16.59
N PRO A 63 0.21 5.73 -16.87
CA PRO A 63 -0.38 5.43 -18.16
C PRO A 63 0.54 6.01 -19.25
N PHE A 64 0.76 5.25 -20.32
CA PHE A 64 1.41 5.76 -21.53
C PHE A 64 0.33 6.44 -22.36
N GLU A 65 0.65 7.60 -22.95
CA GLU A 65 -0.21 8.42 -23.81
C GLU A 65 -1.36 9.13 -23.07
N ASP A 66 -1.95 10.14 -23.72
CA ASP A 66 -2.77 11.29 -23.25
C ASP A 66 -3.86 11.03 -22.18
N PHE A 67 -3.47 10.59 -20.98
CA PHE A 67 -4.42 10.14 -19.97
C PHE A 67 -4.18 10.72 -18.57
N GLU A 68 -5.20 11.39 -18.05
CA GLU A 68 -5.23 11.97 -16.70
C GLU A 68 -5.69 10.93 -15.65
N CYS A 69 -4.78 10.07 -15.19
CA CYS A 69 -4.85 9.44 -13.86
C CYS A 69 -3.58 8.62 -13.51
N PRO A 70 -2.82 8.93 -12.44
CA PRO A 70 -2.68 10.18 -11.69
C PRO A 70 -1.77 11.17 -12.43
N ALA A 71 -1.88 12.45 -12.10
CA ALA A 71 -1.12 13.51 -12.74
C ALA A 71 0.38 13.30 -12.47
N ASN A 72 1.17 13.09 -13.51
CA ASN A 72 2.58 13.43 -13.38
C ASN A 72 2.65 14.95 -13.18
N ASP A 73 3.61 15.39 -12.38
CA ASP A 73 4.01 16.79 -12.41
C ASP A 73 4.33 17.18 -13.86
N PRO A 74 3.63 18.16 -14.45
CA PRO A 74 3.80 18.50 -15.87
C PRO A 74 5.19 19.06 -16.18
N ASP A 75 5.85 19.68 -15.20
CA ASP A 75 7.17 20.31 -15.37
C ASP A 75 8.30 19.30 -15.18
N TYR A 76 8.11 18.31 -14.30
CA TYR A 76 9.17 17.36 -13.92
C TYR A 76 8.92 15.90 -14.33
N GLY A 77 7.74 15.58 -14.85
CA GLY A 77 7.34 14.23 -15.27
C GLY A 77 7.35 13.20 -14.14
N ARG A 78 7.31 13.66 -12.87
CA ARG A 78 7.39 12.87 -11.63
C ARG A 78 6.02 12.55 -11.06
N LYS A 79 5.92 11.41 -10.38
CA LYS A 79 4.74 11.03 -9.58
C LYS A 79 4.40 12.14 -8.59
N ASN A 80 3.12 12.44 -8.42
CA ASN A 80 2.65 13.30 -7.33
C ASN A 80 1.52 12.60 -6.54
N GLN A 81 1.19 13.16 -5.38
CA GLN A 81 0.16 12.61 -4.49
C GLN A 81 -1.28 12.90 -4.96
N LYS A 82 -1.44 13.64 -6.06
CA LYS A 82 -2.75 14.09 -6.53
C LYS A 82 -3.39 12.97 -7.36
N CYS A 83 -4.33 12.27 -6.75
CA CYS A 83 -5.26 11.41 -7.46
C CYS A 83 -6.62 12.12 -7.61
N ILE A 84 -7.10 12.24 -8.85
CA ILE A 84 -8.37 12.92 -9.14
C ILE A 84 -9.56 12.22 -8.48
N LYS A 85 -9.51 10.88 -8.39
CA LYS A 85 -10.51 10.05 -7.69
C LYS A 85 -10.67 10.39 -6.22
N VAL A 86 -9.57 10.70 -5.53
CA VAL A 86 -9.59 11.14 -4.13
C VAL A 86 -10.34 12.48 -3.96
N SER A 87 -10.47 13.26 -5.05
CA SER A 87 -11.21 14.52 -5.08
C SER A 87 -12.61 14.39 -5.71
N GLY A 88 -13.09 13.16 -5.96
CA GLY A 88 -14.41 12.90 -6.52
C GLY A 88 -14.52 13.05 -8.04
N GLY A 89 -13.40 13.21 -8.76
CA GLY A 89 -13.42 13.22 -10.22
C GLY A 89 -13.24 11.82 -10.80
N GLU A 90 -13.50 11.66 -12.09
CA GLU A 90 -13.38 10.39 -12.79
C GLU A 90 -12.02 10.27 -13.49
N CYS A 91 -11.47 9.05 -13.54
CA CYS A 91 -10.29 8.80 -14.37
C CYS A 91 -10.76 8.56 -15.80
N ASN A 92 -10.06 9.13 -16.77
CA ASN A 92 -10.37 8.97 -18.19
C ASN A 92 -9.83 7.64 -18.76
N VAL A 93 -9.15 6.85 -17.92
CA VAL A 93 -8.58 5.53 -18.22
C VAL A 93 -8.69 4.56 -17.05
N PRO A 94 -8.65 3.24 -17.33
CA PRO A 94 -8.51 2.23 -16.29
C PRO A 94 -7.27 2.46 -15.43
N CYS A 95 -7.47 2.86 -14.17
CA CYS A 95 -6.41 3.13 -13.21
C CYS A 95 -6.55 2.21 -12.00
N SER A 96 -5.54 1.39 -11.72
CA SER A 96 -5.60 0.47 -10.57
C SER A 96 -5.57 1.18 -9.21
N VAL A 97 -4.93 2.37 -9.15
CA VAL A 97 -5.02 3.26 -7.96
C VAL A 97 -6.43 3.80 -7.84
N GLY A 98 -7.02 4.28 -8.95
CA GLY A 98 -8.38 4.78 -8.98
C GLY A 98 -9.39 3.74 -8.49
N LYS A 99 -9.30 2.49 -8.97
CA LYS A 99 -10.13 1.38 -8.48
C LYS A 99 -10.00 1.15 -6.97
N MET A 100 -8.78 1.27 -6.43
CA MET A 100 -8.56 1.11 -4.99
C MET A 100 -9.18 2.26 -4.20
N VAL A 101 -9.06 3.49 -4.72
CA VAL A 101 -9.69 4.67 -4.13
C VAL A 101 -11.20 4.55 -4.17
N ASP A 102 -11.78 4.08 -5.28
CA ASP A 102 -13.23 3.83 -5.40
C ASP A 102 -13.69 2.88 -4.29
N VAL A 103 -13.01 1.74 -4.09
CA VAL A 103 -13.32 0.81 -2.99
C VAL A 103 -13.29 1.51 -1.63
N LEU A 104 -12.29 2.33 -1.34
CA LEU A 104 -12.21 3.04 -0.06
C LEU A 104 -13.36 4.05 0.12
N LEU A 105 -13.66 4.82 -0.93
CA LEU A 105 -14.72 5.83 -0.89
C LEU A 105 -16.10 5.17 -0.75
N ASP A 106 -16.35 4.07 -1.46
CA ASP A 106 -17.61 3.30 -1.38
C ASP A 106 -17.84 2.73 0.03
N HIS A 107 -16.76 2.46 0.77
CA HIS A 107 -16.81 2.02 2.17
C HIS A 107 -16.79 3.17 3.18
N GLY A 108 -16.84 4.43 2.73
CA GLY A 108 -17.01 5.60 3.59
C GLY A 108 -15.72 6.28 4.06
N TYR A 109 -14.56 5.95 3.47
CA TYR A 109 -13.35 6.76 3.71
C TYR A 109 -13.54 8.18 3.18
N LYS A 110 -13.05 9.14 3.94
CA LYS A 110 -12.97 10.54 3.52
C LYS A 110 -11.66 10.80 2.79
N LYS A 111 -11.67 11.85 1.96
CA LYS A 111 -10.50 12.32 1.21
C LYS A 111 -9.25 12.48 2.07
N ASP A 112 -9.37 13.02 3.27
CA ASP A 112 -8.22 13.28 4.15
C ASP A 112 -7.68 12.01 4.85
N GLN A 113 -8.44 10.90 4.80
CA GLN A 113 -8.01 9.61 5.31
C GLN A 113 -7.18 8.81 4.29
N ILE A 114 -7.18 9.21 3.01
CA ILE A 114 -6.52 8.49 1.92
C ILE A 114 -5.27 9.24 1.48
N PHE A 115 -4.13 8.56 1.50
CA PHE A 115 -2.86 9.09 1.01
C PHE A 115 -2.32 8.31 -0.17
N ILE A 116 -1.93 9.02 -1.24
CA ILE A 116 -1.25 8.41 -2.38
C ILE A 116 0.25 8.61 -2.20
N ILE A 117 0.99 7.52 -2.06
CA ILE A 117 2.42 7.56 -1.82
C ILE A 117 3.13 7.83 -3.15
N ASP A 118 3.69 9.03 -3.27
CA ASP A 118 4.65 9.41 -4.31
C ASP A 118 6.09 9.12 -3.89
N SER A 119 6.39 9.21 -2.59
CA SER A 119 7.67 8.86 -1.97
C SER A 119 7.53 8.56 -0.46
N ASP A 120 8.45 7.77 0.09
CA ASP A 120 8.52 7.50 1.54
C ASP A 120 8.74 8.79 2.36
N SER A 121 9.50 9.75 1.82
CA SER A 121 9.77 11.06 2.44
C SER A 121 8.50 11.86 2.74
N ASN A 122 7.42 11.62 2.00
CA ASN A 122 6.15 12.30 2.22
C ASN A 122 5.16 11.47 3.05
N LEU A 123 5.26 10.14 2.99
CA LEU A 123 4.40 9.26 3.77
C LEU A 123 4.58 9.47 5.29
N PHE A 124 5.81 9.49 5.79
CA PHE A 124 6.03 9.55 7.25
C PHE A 124 5.59 10.86 7.90
N PRO A 125 5.88 12.05 7.34
CA PRO A 125 5.33 13.30 7.87
C PRO A 125 3.80 13.28 7.90
N TRP A 126 3.16 12.74 6.86
CA TRP A 126 1.70 12.62 6.83
C TRP A 126 1.18 11.68 7.93
N LEU A 127 1.80 10.52 8.13
CA LEU A 127 1.42 9.59 9.19
C LEU A 127 1.60 10.17 10.60
N ILE A 128 2.68 10.94 10.83
CA ILE A 128 2.91 11.65 12.10
C ILE A 128 1.76 12.63 12.34
N LYS A 129 1.46 13.47 11.35
CA LYS A 129 0.37 14.44 11.44
C LYS A 129 -0.98 13.76 11.71
N LYS A 130 -1.28 12.67 10.98
CA LYS A 130 -2.52 11.91 11.20
C LYS A 130 -2.59 11.29 12.59
N LYS A 131 -1.44 10.94 13.18
CA LYS A 131 -1.38 10.42 14.54
C LYS A 131 -1.75 11.50 15.55
N GLU A 132 -1.25 12.72 15.34
CA GLU A 132 -1.57 13.90 16.14
C GLU A 132 -3.04 14.31 16.00
N GLU A 133 -3.63 14.13 14.82
CA GLU A 133 -5.08 14.31 14.57
C GLU A 133 -5.95 13.23 15.25
N GLY A 134 -5.35 12.19 15.82
CA GLY A 134 -6.04 11.16 16.62
C GLY A 134 -6.34 9.85 15.88
N TYR A 135 -5.90 9.72 14.62
CA TYR A 135 -6.05 8.46 13.88
C TYR A 135 -5.23 7.34 14.53
N LYS A 136 -5.86 6.16 14.64
CA LYS A 136 -5.29 5.02 15.40
C LYS A 136 -4.85 3.89 14.49
N TYR A 137 -5.50 3.76 13.35
CA TYR A 137 -5.44 2.56 12.54
C TYR A 137 -4.99 2.84 11.11
N VAL A 138 -4.22 1.91 10.54
CA VAL A 138 -3.89 1.87 9.12
C VAL A 138 -4.67 0.72 8.49
N ILE A 139 -5.72 1.03 7.72
CA ILE A 139 -6.57 0.03 7.06
C ILE A 139 -6.97 0.55 5.66
N PRO A 140 -6.59 -0.11 4.59
CA PRO A 140 -5.31 -0.80 4.45
C PRO A 140 -4.17 0.21 4.28
N GLY A 141 -3.01 -0.12 4.80
CA GLY A 141 -1.77 0.27 4.13
C GLY A 141 -1.59 -0.60 2.89
N VAL A 142 -0.97 -0.09 1.84
CA VAL A 142 -0.65 -0.90 0.66
C VAL A 142 0.83 -0.67 0.31
N ALA A 143 1.58 -1.74 0.11
CA ALA A 143 3.02 -1.62 -0.17
C ALA A 143 3.58 -2.84 -0.91
N CYS A 144 4.72 -2.66 -1.57
CA CYS A 144 5.52 -3.78 -2.07
C CYS A 144 6.32 -4.45 -0.92
N TYR A 145 6.80 -5.67 -1.16
CA TYR A 145 7.56 -6.43 -0.15
C TYR A 145 8.90 -5.78 0.23
N TYR A 146 9.42 -4.87 -0.59
CA TYR A 146 10.69 -4.20 -0.35
C TYR A 146 10.55 -2.92 0.47
N GLY A 147 9.47 -2.16 0.27
CA GLY A 147 9.18 -0.94 1.04
C GLY A 147 8.62 -1.22 2.43
N ILE A 148 7.92 -2.35 2.59
CA ILE A 148 7.19 -2.69 3.82
C ILE A 148 8.09 -2.87 5.05
N GLY A 149 9.30 -3.42 4.88
CA GLY A 149 10.13 -3.87 6.01
C GLY A 149 10.48 -2.74 6.98
N TYR A 150 10.87 -1.58 6.43
CA TYR A 150 11.16 -0.38 7.21
C TYR A 150 9.90 0.38 7.62
N ALA A 151 8.88 0.41 6.74
CA ALA A 151 7.62 1.08 7.05
C ALA A 151 6.93 0.46 8.27
N LEU A 152 6.99 -0.86 8.46
CA LEU A 152 6.38 -1.54 9.60
C LEU A 152 7.02 -1.19 10.95
N ASP A 153 8.36 -1.11 11.03
CA ASP A 153 9.05 -0.66 12.26
C ASP A 153 8.62 0.75 12.63
N PHE A 154 8.54 1.62 11.63
CA PHE A 154 8.21 3.02 11.86
C PHE A 154 6.73 3.21 12.18
N ILE A 155 5.82 2.63 11.40
CA ILE A 155 4.37 2.77 11.53
C ILE A 155 3.88 2.08 12.80
N GLY A 156 4.29 0.83 13.02
CA GLY A 156 3.86 0.03 14.16
C GLY A 156 4.55 0.45 15.44
N ASP A 157 5.87 0.33 15.51
CA ASP A 157 6.59 0.42 16.79
C ASP A 157 6.89 1.87 17.19
N LYS A 158 7.25 2.73 16.22
CA LYS A 158 7.59 4.13 16.51
C LYS A 158 6.36 5.05 16.56
N LEU A 159 5.43 4.92 15.61
CA LEU A 159 4.22 5.75 15.57
C LEU A 159 3.03 5.12 16.32
N GLY A 160 3.10 3.83 16.67
CA GLY A 160 2.04 3.17 17.44
C GLY A 160 0.75 2.96 16.65
N TYR A 161 0.80 2.89 15.31
CA TYR A 161 -0.36 2.49 14.51
C TYR A 161 -0.60 0.99 14.62
N ARG A 162 -1.88 0.61 14.58
CA ARG A 162 -2.34 -0.77 14.45
C ARG A 162 -3.11 -0.91 13.14
N GLY A 163 -3.33 -2.11 12.64
CA GLY A 163 -4.17 -2.31 11.46
C GLY A 163 -3.60 -3.37 10.55
N CYS A 164 -3.74 -3.15 9.25
CA CYS A 164 -3.29 -4.09 8.25
C CYS A 164 -2.57 -3.42 7.07
N ILE A 165 -1.67 -4.19 6.47
CA ILE A 165 -1.02 -3.80 5.22
C ILE A 165 -1.20 -4.92 4.19
N VAL A 166 -1.73 -4.54 3.04
CA VAL A 166 -1.85 -5.41 1.87
C VAL A 166 -0.59 -5.32 1.03
N LEU A 167 0.03 -6.47 0.80
CA LEU A 167 1.24 -6.58 0.00
C LEU A 167 0.88 -6.76 -1.47
N LEU A 168 1.46 -5.91 -2.32
CA LEU A 168 1.39 -6.06 -3.76
C LEU A 168 2.28 -7.21 -4.21
N GLU A 169 1.82 -7.98 -5.20
CA GLU A 169 2.69 -8.96 -5.85
C GLU A 169 3.70 -8.26 -6.75
N ASP A 170 4.97 -8.40 -6.38
CA ASP A 170 6.09 -7.80 -7.10
C ASP A 170 6.56 -8.66 -8.30
N TYR A 171 5.92 -9.81 -8.56
CA TYR A 171 6.25 -10.70 -9.67
C TYR A 171 5.03 -11.51 -10.12
N ILE A 172 4.60 -11.29 -11.36
CA ILE A 172 3.64 -12.15 -12.06
C ILE A 172 4.44 -12.99 -13.08
N PRO A 173 4.58 -14.31 -12.89
CA PRO A 173 5.22 -15.17 -13.88
C PRO A 173 4.56 -15.01 -15.25
N GLY A 174 5.35 -14.65 -16.28
CA GLY A 174 4.87 -14.41 -17.64
C GLY A 174 4.63 -12.94 -18.00
N ASP A 175 4.60 -12.02 -17.03
CA ASP A 175 4.53 -10.58 -17.29
C ASP A 175 5.94 -9.96 -17.30
N THR A 176 6.58 -9.98 -18.47
CA THR A 176 7.91 -9.37 -18.65
C THR A 176 7.88 -7.86 -18.81
N LYS A 177 6.67 -7.27 -18.89
CA LYS A 177 6.44 -5.84 -19.19
C LYS A 177 6.01 -5.04 -17.95
N HIS A 178 5.40 -5.67 -16.96
CA HIS A 178 4.93 -5.02 -15.72
C HIS A 178 5.63 -5.60 -14.49
N GLY A 179 5.98 -4.73 -13.54
CA GLY A 179 6.39 -5.05 -12.17
C GLY A 179 7.32 -6.25 -11.99
N VAL A 180 8.64 -6.04 -12.09
CA VAL A 180 9.58 -6.97 -11.46
C VAL A 180 10.70 -6.21 -10.75
N CYS A 181 10.45 -5.85 -9.50
CA CYS A 181 11.55 -5.67 -8.56
C CYS A 181 12.00 -7.08 -8.17
N ARG A 182 12.99 -7.62 -8.89
CA ARG A 182 13.59 -8.94 -8.57
C ARG A 182 14.52 -8.82 -7.37
N SER A 183 15.00 -7.61 -7.11
CA SER A 183 15.99 -7.28 -6.10
C SER A 183 15.72 -5.91 -5.48
N ILE A 184 16.37 -5.60 -4.36
CA ILE A 184 16.40 -4.22 -3.87
C ILE A 184 17.03 -3.28 -4.88
N SER A 185 18.05 -3.70 -5.63
CA SER A 185 18.70 -2.83 -6.61
C SER A 185 17.69 -2.35 -7.64
N ASP A 186 16.74 -3.21 -8.02
CA ASP A 186 15.61 -2.81 -8.87
C ASP A 186 14.72 -1.75 -8.21
N TYR A 187 14.35 -1.91 -6.94
CA TYR A 187 13.58 -0.92 -6.17
C TYR A 187 14.34 0.41 -6.04
N MET A 188 15.61 0.32 -5.62
CA MET A 188 16.65 1.34 -5.60
C MET A 188 16.67 2.24 -6.82
N TYR A 189 16.74 1.54 -7.94
CA TYR A 189 16.85 2.13 -9.26
C TYR A 189 15.52 2.72 -9.74
N MET A 190 14.38 2.13 -9.38
CA MET A 190 13.05 2.70 -9.65
C MET A 190 12.86 4.03 -8.93
N GLU A 191 13.18 4.12 -7.64
CA GLU A 191 13.09 5.34 -6.84
C GLU A 191 13.92 6.49 -7.45
N LYS A 192 15.08 6.15 -8.06
CA LYS A 192 16.01 7.15 -8.61
C LYS A 192 15.68 7.61 -10.03
N ILE A 193 15.25 6.72 -10.94
CA ILE A 193 15.21 7.01 -12.39
C ILE A 193 13.79 6.88 -12.96
N ASP A 194 12.76 6.64 -12.14
CA ASP A 194 11.34 6.52 -12.54
C ASP A 194 11.15 5.80 -13.89
N LYS A 195 11.78 4.63 -14.02
CA LYS A 195 11.87 3.86 -15.29
C LYS A 195 10.55 3.21 -15.73
N GLY A 196 9.40 3.72 -15.33
CA GLY A 196 8.10 3.22 -15.78
C GLY A 196 7.88 1.74 -15.48
N LYS A 197 8.57 1.16 -14.49
CA LYS A 197 8.28 -0.20 -14.02
C LYS A 197 6.89 -0.18 -13.39
N ARG A 198 5.96 -0.85 -14.06
CA ARG A 198 4.53 -0.82 -13.80
C ARG A 198 4.21 -1.66 -12.57
N THR A 199 4.36 -1.12 -11.35
CA THR A 199 3.79 -1.74 -10.16
C THR A 199 2.28 -1.56 -10.22
N LYS A 200 1.60 -2.47 -10.94
CA LYS A 200 0.15 -2.50 -11.02
C LYS A 200 -0.40 -3.05 -9.72
N ILE A 201 -1.41 -2.37 -9.18
CA ILE A 201 -2.24 -2.97 -8.14
C ILE A 201 -3.12 -4.00 -8.86
N ASP A 202 -2.86 -5.27 -8.63
CA ASP A 202 -3.63 -6.33 -9.28
C ASP A 202 -5.06 -6.40 -8.72
N ASP A 203 -6.00 -6.95 -9.50
CA ASP A 203 -7.40 -7.01 -9.07
C ASP A 203 -7.59 -7.92 -7.84
N LYS A 204 -6.64 -8.82 -7.56
CA LYS A 204 -6.64 -9.66 -6.35
C LYS A 204 -6.38 -8.82 -5.09
N SER A 205 -5.46 -7.86 -5.14
CA SER A 205 -5.19 -6.92 -4.05
C SER A 205 -6.37 -5.96 -3.84
N VAL A 206 -7.03 -5.51 -4.91
CA VAL A 206 -8.25 -4.70 -4.81
C VAL A 206 -9.36 -5.50 -4.10
N ARG A 207 -9.65 -6.72 -4.55
CA ARG A 207 -10.66 -7.59 -3.92
C ARG A 207 -10.32 -7.98 -2.48
N LEU A 208 -9.04 -8.12 -2.15
CA LEU A 208 -8.63 -8.40 -0.78
C LEU A 208 -8.97 -7.23 0.14
N ILE A 209 -8.80 -6.00 -0.33
CA ILE A 209 -9.13 -4.80 0.45
C ILE A 209 -10.63 -4.66 0.62
N GLU A 210 -11.39 -4.85 -0.45
CA GLU A 210 -12.86 -4.92 -0.39
C GLU A 210 -13.31 -5.91 0.68
N LYS A 211 -12.82 -7.15 0.64
CA LYS A 211 -13.10 -8.16 1.68
C LYS A 211 -12.71 -7.74 3.10
N ILE A 212 -11.59 -7.05 3.27
CA ILE A 212 -11.18 -6.55 4.60
C ILE A 212 -12.19 -5.53 5.10
N LEU A 213 -12.65 -4.62 4.24
CA LEU A 213 -13.60 -3.57 4.59
C LEU A 213 -15.02 -4.11 4.81
N ASP A 214 -15.40 -5.16 4.08
CA ASP A 214 -16.64 -5.93 4.32
C ASP A 214 -16.60 -6.75 5.62
N GLY A 215 -15.42 -6.90 6.24
CA GLY A 215 -15.21 -7.76 7.40
C GLY A 215 -15.23 -9.27 7.09
N GLU A 216 -14.98 -9.62 5.82
CA GLU A 216 -14.94 -10.98 5.26
C GLU A 216 -13.50 -11.42 4.92
N TYR A 217 -12.53 -11.11 5.78
CA TYR A 217 -11.14 -11.51 5.59
C TYR A 217 -10.84 -12.87 6.27
N PRO A 218 -9.95 -13.71 5.69
CA PRO A 218 -9.61 -15.03 6.22
C PRO A 218 -8.72 -15.00 7.47
#